data_AF-A0A524RNZ9-F1
#
_entry.id   AF-A0A524RNZ9-F1
#
_cell.length_a   1.000
_cell.length_b   1.000
_cell.length_c   1.000
_cell.angle_alpha   90.00
_cell.angle_beta   90.00
_cell.angle_gamma   90.00
#
_symmetry.space_group_name_H-M   'P 1'
#
loop_
_entity.id
_entity.type
_entity.pdbx_description
1 polymer ?
#
loop_
_entity_poly.entity_id
_entity_poly.type
_entity_poly.pdbx_seq_one_letter_code
_entity_poly.pdbx_strand_id
1 'polypeptide(L)'
;MASLWNNCVMKLLDESSRLGHDYESYLEKVAIENKNLQAELSKRNEELKETKHDSQEKGYRIKCLEEKLSAARDGSGSTFNLNQLLQFAINKQPSVLDCIKVIEELYADRCTILESARSSAGELKEFRDARHLLDLLVRLVTTYRDRLMCGGDSEARKVFGRNQYAAKESETVMSNKAMRNLRTFNYHGKKVEMFHHLKIGVEEDSKKTIRVHFYWDANHHKIVIGHCGKHLPVPSH
;
A
#
# COMPACT_ATOMS: atom_id res chain seq x y z
N MET A 1 -8.67 77.51 31.76
CA MET A 1 -8.90 76.07 32.04
C MET A 1 -9.30 75.29 30.79
N ALA A 2 -10.17 75.79 29.90
CA ALA A 2 -10.57 75.08 28.68
C ALA A 2 -9.41 74.78 27.69
N SER A 3 -8.42 75.66 27.54
CA SER A 3 -7.31 75.43 26.59
C SER A 3 -6.32 74.34 27.04
N LEU A 4 -6.13 74.16 28.36
CA LEU A 4 -5.26 73.12 28.92
C LEU A 4 -5.88 71.73 28.78
N TRP A 5 -7.20 71.64 28.96
CA TRP A 5 -7.95 70.41 28.75
C TRP A 5 -7.95 69.98 27.27
N ASN A 6 -8.19 70.92 26.34
CA ASN A 6 -8.09 70.64 24.91
C ASN A 6 -6.68 70.18 24.50
N ASN A 7 -5.62 70.79 25.04
CA ASN A 7 -4.24 70.37 24.76
C ASN A 7 -3.92 68.96 25.27
N CYS A 8 -4.47 68.60 26.44
CA CYS A 8 -4.30 67.26 27.02
C CYS A 8 -5.02 66.19 26.17
N VAL A 9 -6.26 66.48 25.76
CA VAL A 9 -7.06 65.59 24.90
C VAL A 9 -6.40 65.39 23.54
N MET A 10 -5.89 66.45 22.92
CA MET A 10 -5.19 66.33 21.63
C MET A 10 -3.90 65.51 21.73
N LYS A 11 -3.12 65.66 22.82
CA LYS A 11 -1.95 64.81 23.06
C LYS A 11 -2.30 63.33 23.22
N LEU A 12 -3.37 63.01 23.95
CA LEU A 12 -3.83 61.63 24.13
C LEU A 12 -4.35 61.02 22.82
N LEU A 13 -5.01 61.82 21.98
CA LEU A 13 -5.45 61.39 20.65
C LEU A 13 -4.25 61.10 19.74
N ASP A 14 -3.25 61.99 19.70
CA ASP A 14 -2.02 61.79 18.93
C ASP A 14 -1.24 60.54 19.39
N GLU A 15 -1.14 60.33 20.71
CA GLU A 15 -0.45 59.18 21.29
C GLU A 15 -1.20 57.87 21.00
N SER A 16 -2.53 57.88 21.09
CA SER A 16 -3.38 56.74 20.70
C SER A 16 -3.28 56.43 19.21
N SER A 17 -3.25 57.45 18.35
CA SER A 17 -3.07 57.28 16.91
C SER A 17 -1.69 56.71 16.59
N ARG A 18 -0.64 57.18 17.26
CA ARG A 18 0.72 56.68 17.08
C ARG A 18 0.84 55.21 17.52
N LEU A 19 0.28 54.86 18.68
CA LEU A 19 0.25 53.49 19.16
C LEU A 19 -0.48 52.56 18.17
N GLY A 20 -1.61 53.02 17.62
CA GLY A 20 -2.35 52.28 16.58
C GLY A 20 -1.52 51.97 15.33
N HIS A 21 -0.78 52.96 14.83
CA HIS A 21 0.12 52.76 13.68
C HIS A 21 1.27 51.79 13.99
N ASP A 22 1.85 51.86 15.19
CA ASP A 22 2.93 50.96 15.62
C ASP A 22 2.42 49.51 15.73
N TYR A 23 1.20 49.31 16.26
CA TYR A 23 0.54 48.00 16.31
C TYR A 23 0.25 47.46 14.91
N GLU A 24 -0.23 48.29 13.99
CA GLU A 24 -0.54 47.89 12.62
C GLU A 24 0.73 47.49 11.85
N SER A 25 1.81 48.26 12.00
CA SER A 25 3.13 47.91 11.45
C SER A 25 3.67 46.59 12.02
N TYR A 26 3.45 46.33 13.32
CA TYR A 26 3.86 45.08 13.95
C TYR A 26 3.05 43.89 13.41
N LEU A 27 1.73 44.02 13.30
CA LEU A 27 0.86 42.99 12.73
C LEU A 27 1.23 42.65 11.29
N GLU A 28 1.56 43.67 10.48
CA GLU A 28 2.00 43.46 9.11
C GLU A 28 3.31 42.67 9.03
N LYS A 29 4.30 43.01 9.87
CA LYS A 29 5.56 42.24 9.96
C LYS A 29 5.33 40.78 10.33
N VAL A 30 4.49 40.54 11.34
CA VAL A 30 4.15 39.18 11.80
C VAL A 30 3.39 38.40 10.70
N ALA A 31 2.50 39.07 9.95
CA ALA A 31 1.79 38.44 8.85
C ALA A 31 2.73 38.03 7.70
N ILE A 32 3.69 38.89 7.35
CA ILE A 32 4.71 38.60 6.35
C ILE A 32 5.60 37.44 6.80
N GLU A 33 6.04 37.44 8.05
CA GLU A 33 6.88 36.38 8.62
C GLU A 33 6.16 35.03 8.64
N ASN A 34 4.90 35.00 9.08
CA ASN A 34 4.08 33.78 9.05
C ASN A 34 3.91 33.24 7.62
N LYS A 35 3.72 34.12 6.64
CA LYS A 35 3.61 33.72 5.23
C LYS A 35 4.92 33.12 4.72
N ASN A 36 6.06 33.70 5.09
CA ASN A 36 7.38 33.20 4.72
C ASN A 36 7.66 31.83 5.37
N LEU A 37 7.36 31.68 6.67
CA LEU A 37 7.51 30.42 7.39
C LEU A 37 6.61 29.32 6.81
N GLN A 38 5.37 29.63 6.43
CA GLN A 38 4.48 28.68 5.77
C GLN A 38 5.03 28.22 4.42
N ALA A 39 5.59 29.14 3.63
CA ALA A 39 6.23 28.80 2.36
C ALA A 39 7.48 27.93 2.55
N GLU A 40 8.31 28.24 3.56
CA GLU A 40 9.49 27.45 3.88
C GLU A 40 9.12 26.05 4.39
N LEU A 41 8.11 25.93 5.26
CA LEU A 41 7.58 24.65 5.72
C LEU A 41 7.04 23.81 4.56
N SER A 42 6.32 24.43 3.62
CA SER A 42 5.85 23.74 2.40
C SER A 42 7.02 23.17 1.61
N LYS A 43 8.03 24.00 1.32
CA LYS A 43 9.21 23.61 0.56
C LYS A 43 10.00 22.50 1.25
N ARG A 44 10.26 22.64 2.56
CA ARG A 44 10.97 21.61 3.34
C ARG A 44 10.21 20.29 3.40
N ASN A 45 8.88 20.33 3.47
CA ASN A 45 8.06 19.13 3.43
C ASN A 45 8.12 18.42 2.07
N GLU A 46 8.21 19.17 0.97
CA GLU A 46 8.43 18.61 -0.37
C GLU A 46 9.82 17.98 -0.50
N GLU A 47 10.88 18.70 -0.11
CA GLU A 47 12.26 18.17 -0.07
C GLU A 47 12.37 16.90 0.78
N LEU A 48 11.69 16.86 1.93
CA LEU A 48 11.63 15.68 2.81
C LEU A 48 10.92 14.50 2.14
N LYS A 49 9.83 14.75 1.41
CA LYS A 49 9.11 13.68 0.68
C LYS A 49 10.00 13.09 -0.42
N GLU A 50 10.67 13.92 -1.20
CA GLU A 50 11.59 13.48 -2.26
C GLU A 50 12.77 12.70 -1.69
N THR A 51 13.46 13.25 -0.70
CA THR A 51 14.62 12.59 -0.08
C THR A 51 14.23 11.26 0.56
N LYS A 52 13.04 11.19 1.18
CA LYS A 52 12.52 9.95 1.76
C LYS A 52 12.21 8.91 0.70
N HIS A 53 11.63 9.32 -0.44
CA HIS A 53 11.40 8.45 -1.59
C HIS A 53 12.72 7.88 -2.14
N ASP A 54 13.72 8.74 -2.38
CA ASP A 54 15.04 8.33 -2.86
C ASP A 54 15.76 7.39 -1.89
N SER A 55 15.68 7.68 -0.60
CA SER A 55 16.27 6.83 0.44
C SER A 55 15.58 5.46 0.48
N GLN A 56 14.26 5.41 0.30
CA GLN A 56 13.53 4.14 0.20
C GLN A 56 13.96 3.37 -1.05
N GLU A 57 14.04 4.03 -2.21
CA GLU A 57 14.48 3.40 -3.46
C GLU A 57 15.89 2.81 -3.35
N LYS A 58 16.84 3.58 -2.82
CA LYS A 58 18.21 3.11 -2.56
C LYS A 58 18.23 1.96 -1.56
N GLY A 59 17.43 2.02 -0.51
CA GLY A 59 17.26 0.94 0.47
C GLY A 59 16.76 -0.36 -0.18
N TYR A 60 15.77 -0.28 -1.05
CA TYR A 60 15.29 -1.45 -1.81
C TYR A 60 16.37 -2.04 -2.70
N ARG A 61 17.16 -1.19 -3.36
CA ARG A 61 18.21 -1.62 -4.28
C ARG A 61 19.36 -2.32 -3.54
N ILE A 62 19.78 -1.79 -2.40
CA ILE A 62 20.79 -2.43 -1.52
C ILE A 62 20.28 -3.81 -1.09
N LYS A 63 19.04 -3.89 -0.58
CA LYS A 63 18.48 -5.16 -0.12
C LYS A 63 18.28 -6.18 -1.26
N CYS A 64 17.85 -5.73 -2.45
CA CYS A 64 17.77 -6.56 -3.66
C CYS A 64 19.15 -7.14 -4.04
N LEU A 65 20.24 -6.38 -3.84
CA LEU A 65 21.59 -6.87 -4.08
C LEU A 65 22.06 -7.83 -2.97
N GLU A 66 21.75 -7.54 -1.70
CA GLU A 66 22.04 -8.41 -0.57
C GLU A 66 21.32 -9.76 -0.70
N GLU A 67 20.03 -9.78 -1.06
CA GLU A 67 19.25 -11.01 -1.27
C GLU A 67 19.81 -11.85 -2.44
N LYS A 68 20.30 -11.20 -3.51
CA LYS A 68 20.96 -11.92 -4.61
C LYS A 68 22.31 -12.50 -4.19
N LEU A 69 23.07 -11.78 -3.37
CA LEU A 69 24.34 -12.24 -2.82
C LEU A 69 24.13 -13.38 -1.81
N SER A 70 23.11 -13.31 -0.97
CA SER A 70 22.78 -14.38 -0.03
C SER A 70 22.24 -15.61 -0.74
N ALA A 71 21.36 -15.48 -1.74
CA ALA A 71 20.89 -16.60 -2.55
C ALA A 71 22.02 -17.30 -3.32
N ALA A 72 23.04 -16.56 -3.75
CA ALA A 72 24.25 -17.15 -4.36
C ALA A 72 25.16 -17.87 -3.35
N ARG A 73 25.07 -17.51 -2.06
CA ARG A 73 25.90 -18.02 -0.97
C ARG A 73 25.26 -19.19 -0.22
N ASP A 74 23.94 -19.17 -0.07
CA ASP A 74 23.15 -20.13 0.70
C ASP A 74 22.44 -21.12 -0.25
N GLY A 75 23.22 -22.00 -0.88
CA GLY A 75 22.70 -23.21 -1.52
C GLY A 75 22.20 -24.27 -0.53
N SER A 76 21.67 -23.87 0.64
CA SER A 76 21.49 -24.76 1.80
C SER A 76 20.08 -24.70 2.40
N GLY A 77 19.23 -25.60 1.92
CA GLY A 77 18.48 -26.52 2.77
C GLY A 77 17.52 -25.92 3.80
N SER A 78 16.44 -25.29 3.35
CA SER A 78 15.20 -25.31 4.13
C SER A 78 14.75 -26.76 4.23
N THR A 79 14.57 -27.28 5.45
CA THR A 79 13.92 -28.58 5.72
C THR A 79 12.45 -28.48 5.36
N PHE A 80 12.19 -28.33 4.07
CA PHE A 80 10.87 -28.33 3.51
C PHE A 80 10.28 -29.72 3.68
N ASN A 81 8.98 -29.82 3.94
CA ASN A 81 8.32 -31.11 3.93
C ASN A 81 8.21 -31.58 2.47
N LEU A 82 9.31 -32.15 1.95
CA LEU A 82 9.42 -32.65 0.58
C LEU A 82 8.31 -33.65 0.26
N ASN A 83 7.84 -34.40 1.27
CA ASN A 83 6.71 -35.32 1.12
C ASN A 83 5.40 -34.57 0.83
N GLN A 84 5.08 -33.49 1.53
CA GLN A 84 3.90 -32.67 1.23
C GLN A 84 3.98 -32.04 -0.16
N LEU A 85 5.16 -31.57 -0.56
CA LEU A 85 5.38 -30.96 -1.86
C LEU A 85 5.27 -32.00 -3.00
N LEU A 86 5.79 -33.21 -2.77
CA LEU A 86 5.62 -34.34 -3.68
C LEU A 86 4.16 -34.76 -3.80
N GLN A 87 3.43 -34.87 -2.69
CA GLN A 87 2.00 -35.16 -2.69
C GLN A 87 1.20 -34.08 -3.43
N PHE A 88 1.53 -32.81 -3.22
CA PHE A 88 0.92 -31.70 -3.93
C PHE A 88 1.25 -31.70 -5.42
N ALA A 89 2.48 -32.08 -5.81
CA ALA A 89 2.88 -32.22 -7.21
C ALA A 89 2.11 -33.36 -7.91
N ILE A 90 1.88 -34.48 -7.21
CA ILE A 90 1.11 -35.63 -7.71
C ILE A 90 -0.39 -35.30 -7.82
N ASN A 91 -0.94 -34.52 -6.88
CA ASN A 91 -2.36 -34.17 -6.88
C ASN A 91 -2.75 -33.35 -8.12
N LYS A 92 -3.49 -33.94 -9.08
CA LYS A 92 -3.85 -33.24 -10.31
C LYS A 92 -4.84 -32.08 -10.11
N GLN A 93 -5.56 -32.01 -8.99
CA GLN A 93 -6.54 -30.97 -8.69
C GLN A 93 -6.36 -30.48 -7.24
N PRO A 94 -5.34 -29.63 -6.98
CA PRO A 94 -5.20 -29.00 -5.68
C PRO A 94 -6.36 -28.05 -5.41
N SER A 95 -6.75 -27.89 -4.14
CA SER A 95 -7.71 -26.85 -3.77
C SER A 95 -7.04 -25.48 -3.75
N VAL A 96 -7.84 -24.41 -3.73
CA VAL A 96 -7.35 -23.03 -3.54
C VAL A 96 -6.60 -22.91 -2.21
N LEU A 97 -7.12 -23.57 -1.16
CA LEU A 97 -6.51 -23.59 0.15
C LEU A 97 -5.13 -24.28 0.14
N ASP A 98 -4.97 -25.38 -0.61
CA ASP A 98 -3.67 -26.04 -0.74
C ASP A 98 -2.65 -25.14 -1.45
N CYS A 99 -3.09 -24.39 -2.46
CA CYS A 99 -2.22 -23.45 -3.18
C CYS A 99 -1.65 -22.37 -2.27
N ILE A 100 -2.48 -21.72 -1.44
CA ILE A 100 -2.00 -20.68 -0.52
C ILE A 100 -1.16 -21.24 0.64
N LYS A 101 -1.42 -22.48 1.08
CA LYS A 101 -0.59 -23.16 2.09
C LYS A 101 0.82 -23.42 1.57
N VAL A 102 0.94 -23.93 0.34
CA VAL A 102 2.23 -24.15 -0.30
C VAL A 102 3.01 -22.85 -0.42
N ILE A 103 2.34 -21.74 -0.77
CA ILE A 103 2.99 -20.42 -0.85
C ILE A 103 3.44 -19.93 0.53
N GLU A 104 2.59 -20.07 1.55
CA GLU A 104 2.91 -19.68 2.92
C GLU A 104 4.11 -20.44 3.46
N GLU A 105 4.18 -21.74 3.22
CA GLU A 105 5.31 -22.55 3.66
C GLU A 105 6.58 -22.19 2.87
N LEU A 106 6.51 -22.08 1.54
CA LEU A 106 7.69 -21.94 0.67
C LEU A 106 8.30 -20.55 0.70
N TYR A 107 7.46 -19.55 0.92
CA TYR A 107 7.80 -18.15 0.78
C TYR A 107 7.42 -17.37 2.03
N ALA A 108 7.51 -17.97 3.21
CA ALA A 108 7.21 -17.32 4.50
C ALA A 108 8.04 -16.04 4.73
N ASP A 109 9.25 -15.97 4.16
CA ASP A 109 10.14 -14.83 4.16
C ASP A 109 9.68 -13.71 3.20
N ARG A 110 8.89 -14.04 2.16
CA ARG A 110 8.45 -13.10 1.10
C ARG A 110 6.96 -12.79 1.13
N CYS A 111 6.15 -13.62 1.77
CA CYS A 111 4.70 -13.53 1.72
C CYS A 111 4.06 -13.82 3.09
N THR A 112 3.01 -13.08 3.40
CA THR A 112 2.17 -13.28 4.58
C THR A 112 0.72 -13.51 4.11
N ILE A 113 0.15 -14.65 4.48
CA ILE A 113 -1.27 -14.96 4.20
C ILE A 113 -2.11 -14.59 5.42
N LEU A 114 -3.11 -13.74 5.24
CA LEU A 114 -4.04 -13.36 6.30
C LEU A 114 -5.13 -14.42 6.50
N GLU A 115 -5.73 -14.45 7.68
CA GLU A 115 -6.79 -15.41 8.01
C GLU A 115 -8.05 -15.23 7.14
N SER A 116 -8.33 -13.99 6.74
CA SER A 116 -9.39 -13.68 5.78
C SER A 116 -9.14 -14.33 4.41
N ALA A 117 -7.88 -14.42 3.98
CA ALA A 117 -7.51 -15.09 2.73
C ALA A 117 -7.74 -16.60 2.85
N ARG A 118 -7.32 -17.23 3.96
CA ARG A 118 -7.58 -18.66 4.23
C ARG A 118 -9.07 -18.98 4.26
N SER A 119 -9.84 -18.14 4.94
CA SER A 119 -11.29 -18.25 5.00
C SER A 119 -11.92 -18.21 3.61
N SER A 120 -11.58 -17.18 2.81
CA SER A 120 -12.11 -17.02 1.44
C SER A 120 -11.70 -18.16 0.48
N ALA A 121 -10.50 -18.72 0.67
CA ALA A 121 -10.00 -19.84 -0.12
C ALA A 121 -10.75 -21.14 0.21
N GLY A 122 -11.07 -21.37 1.49
CA GLY A 122 -11.82 -22.54 1.94
C GLY A 122 -13.26 -22.61 1.40
N GLU A 123 -13.85 -21.46 1.04
CA GLU A 123 -15.18 -21.38 0.44
C GLU A 123 -15.20 -21.86 -1.03
N LEU A 124 -14.06 -21.86 -1.73
CA LEU A 124 -13.93 -22.24 -3.14
C LEU A 124 -13.59 -23.72 -3.33
N LYS A 125 -14.57 -24.59 -3.11
CA LYS A 125 -14.39 -26.05 -3.24
C LYS A 125 -14.36 -26.57 -4.68
N GLU A 126 -15.02 -25.87 -5.61
CA GLU A 126 -15.22 -26.34 -6.99
C GLU A 126 -14.41 -25.54 -8.04
N PHE A 127 -13.47 -24.70 -7.59
CA PHE A 127 -12.64 -23.91 -8.49
C PHE A 127 -11.71 -24.82 -9.31
N ARG A 128 -11.83 -24.74 -10.63
CA ARG A 128 -11.21 -25.73 -11.53
C ARG A 128 -9.78 -25.40 -11.94
N ASP A 129 -9.36 -24.15 -11.79
CA ASP A 129 -8.10 -23.65 -12.34
C ASP A 129 -7.04 -23.34 -11.27
N ALA A 130 -7.01 -24.17 -10.22
CA ALA A 130 -6.12 -23.98 -9.06
C ALA A 130 -4.63 -24.03 -9.44
N ARG A 131 -4.26 -24.80 -10.47
CA ARG A 131 -2.88 -24.83 -10.98
C ARG A 131 -2.47 -23.51 -11.61
N HIS A 132 -3.36 -22.87 -12.38
CA HIS A 132 -3.09 -21.53 -12.90
C HIS A 132 -3.03 -20.48 -11.79
N LEU A 133 -3.90 -20.60 -10.77
CA LEU A 133 -3.80 -19.77 -9.57
C LEU A 133 -2.43 -19.88 -8.90
N LEU A 134 -1.92 -21.10 -8.73
CA LEU A 134 -0.61 -21.31 -8.13
C LEU A 134 0.50 -20.64 -8.95
N ASP A 135 0.49 -20.76 -10.28
CA ASP A 135 1.44 -20.04 -11.16
C ASP A 135 1.42 -18.53 -10.87
N LEU A 136 0.23 -17.95 -10.81
CA LEU A 136 0.05 -16.52 -10.53
C LEU A 136 0.57 -16.14 -9.13
N LEU A 137 0.31 -16.97 -8.11
CA LEU A 137 0.79 -16.74 -6.74
C LEU A 137 2.31 -16.85 -6.65
N VAL A 138 2.93 -17.86 -7.28
CA VAL A 138 4.38 -18.01 -7.32
C VAL A 138 5.01 -16.80 -8.00
N ARG A 139 4.49 -16.39 -9.17
CA ARG A 139 4.97 -15.19 -9.88
C ARG A 139 4.78 -13.91 -9.06
N LEU A 140 3.73 -13.83 -8.24
CA LEU A 140 3.47 -12.70 -7.34
C LEU A 140 4.55 -12.56 -6.26
N VAL A 141 4.86 -13.66 -5.58
CA VAL A 141 5.80 -13.65 -4.44
C VAL A 141 7.27 -13.71 -4.85
N THR A 142 7.54 -14.08 -6.11
CA THR A 142 8.88 -14.10 -6.71
C THR A 142 9.06 -12.91 -7.66
N THR A 143 8.83 -13.11 -8.97
CA THR A 143 9.15 -12.17 -10.03
C THR A 143 8.53 -10.78 -9.82
N TYR A 144 7.26 -10.70 -9.42
CA TYR A 144 6.60 -9.41 -9.18
C TYR A 144 7.23 -8.68 -7.98
N ARG A 145 7.38 -9.36 -6.83
CA ARG A 145 8.06 -8.80 -5.65
C ARG A 145 9.45 -8.28 -6.01
N ASP A 146 10.25 -9.11 -6.67
CA ASP A 146 11.64 -8.77 -7.00
C ASP A 146 11.69 -7.56 -7.96
N ARG A 147 10.79 -7.49 -8.94
CA ARG A 147 10.68 -6.32 -9.83
C ARG A 147 10.19 -5.08 -9.09
N LEU A 148 9.29 -5.23 -8.13
CA LEU A 148 8.77 -4.13 -7.33
C LEU A 148 9.88 -3.54 -6.44
N MET A 149 10.74 -4.40 -5.86
CA MET A 149 11.91 -3.95 -5.10
C MET A 149 12.94 -3.23 -5.97
N CYS A 150 13.30 -3.79 -7.14
CA CYS A 150 14.43 -3.25 -7.88
C CYS A 150 14.04 -2.18 -8.93
N GLY A 151 12.75 -2.03 -9.28
CA GLY A 151 12.28 -1.12 -10.34
C GLY A 151 10.87 -0.52 -10.14
N GLY A 152 10.28 -0.68 -8.96
CA GLY A 152 8.98 -0.08 -8.63
C GLY A 152 7.77 -0.72 -9.33
N ASP A 153 6.59 -0.15 -9.07
CA ASP A 153 5.31 -0.71 -9.57
C ASP A 153 5.22 -0.73 -11.11
N SER A 154 5.83 0.25 -11.78
CA SER A 154 5.79 0.37 -13.24
C SER A 154 6.44 -0.83 -13.95
N GLU A 155 7.49 -1.41 -13.37
CA GLU A 155 8.15 -2.62 -13.85
C GLU A 155 7.45 -3.87 -13.33
N ALA A 156 7.01 -3.87 -12.06
CA ALA A 156 6.35 -5.01 -11.45
C ALA A 156 5.07 -5.41 -12.18
N ARG A 157 4.22 -4.44 -12.56
CA ARG A 157 2.96 -4.71 -13.28
C ARG A 157 3.16 -5.41 -14.63
N LYS A 158 4.34 -5.29 -15.27
CA LYS A 158 4.65 -5.95 -16.54
C LYS A 158 4.80 -7.47 -16.39
N VAL A 159 4.95 -7.96 -15.16
CA VAL A 159 5.03 -9.39 -14.86
C VAL A 159 3.74 -10.12 -15.21
N PHE A 160 2.59 -9.43 -15.16
CA PHE A 160 1.28 -10.02 -15.42
C PHE A 160 0.64 -9.49 -16.70
N GLY A 161 -0.17 -10.33 -17.35
CA GLY A 161 -0.99 -9.88 -18.47
C GLY A 161 -2.12 -8.93 -18.01
N ARG A 162 -2.65 -8.12 -18.94
CA ARG A 162 -3.76 -7.17 -18.69
C ARG A 162 -5.01 -7.85 -18.11
N ASN A 163 -5.21 -9.12 -18.43
CA ASN A 163 -6.34 -9.91 -17.94
C ASN A 163 -6.05 -10.64 -16.63
N GLN A 164 -4.85 -10.53 -16.07
CA GLN A 164 -4.43 -11.24 -14.84
C GLN A 164 -4.21 -10.30 -13.65
N TYR A 165 -3.89 -9.02 -13.89
CA TYR A 165 -3.59 -8.06 -12.84
C TYR A 165 -4.41 -6.78 -12.99
N ALA A 166 -4.77 -6.19 -11.86
CA ALA A 166 -5.34 -4.86 -11.76
C ALA A 166 -4.59 -4.07 -10.67
N ALA A 167 -4.02 -2.94 -11.07
CA ALA A 167 -3.31 -2.03 -10.16
C ALA A 167 -4.25 -1.29 -9.20
N LYS A 168 -5.53 -1.18 -9.56
CA LYS A 168 -6.56 -0.55 -8.72
C LYS A 168 -7.93 -1.15 -8.97
N GLU A 169 -8.82 -0.90 -8.03
CA GLU A 169 -10.25 -1.15 -8.17
C GLU A 169 -10.95 -0.09 -9.01
N SER A 170 -12.21 -0.33 -9.37
CA SER A 170 -13.01 0.65 -10.09
C SER A 170 -13.24 1.91 -9.24
N GLU A 171 -13.42 3.06 -9.90
CA GLU A 171 -13.69 4.32 -9.21
C GLU A 171 -15.00 4.28 -8.41
N THR A 172 -16.00 3.53 -8.90
CA THR A 172 -17.26 3.28 -8.18
C THR A 172 -17.03 2.50 -6.88
N VAL A 173 -16.14 1.51 -6.88
CA VAL A 173 -15.75 0.77 -5.67
C VAL A 173 -14.97 1.66 -4.72
N MET A 174 -14.03 2.46 -5.23
CA MET A 174 -13.18 3.34 -4.43
C MET A 174 -13.93 4.56 -3.86
N SER A 175 -15.00 5.02 -4.48
CA SER A 175 -15.84 6.10 -3.93
C SER A 175 -16.85 5.59 -2.89
N ASN A 176 -17.20 4.29 -2.92
CA ASN A 176 -18.17 3.71 -1.99
C ASN A 176 -17.50 3.13 -0.72
N LYS A 177 -17.81 3.72 0.44
CA LYS A 177 -17.25 3.31 1.75
C LYS A 177 -17.50 1.84 2.09
N ALA A 178 -18.68 1.31 1.81
CA ALA A 178 -19.00 -0.10 2.10
C ALA A 178 -18.14 -1.04 1.24
N MET A 179 -17.96 -0.72 -0.04
CA MET A 179 -17.17 -1.53 -0.97
C MET A 179 -15.68 -1.47 -0.68
N ARG A 180 -15.17 -0.31 -0.26
CA ARG A 180 -13.80 -0.15 0.26
C ARG A 180 -13.55 -0.99 1.50
N ASN A 181 -14.50 -1.00 2.45
CA ASN A 181 -14.37 -1.78 3.67
C ASN A 181 -14.22 -3.28 3.38
N LEU A 182 -14.89 -3.81 2.35
CA LEU A 182 -14.75 -5.22 1.93
C LEU A 182 -13.33 -5.55 1.42
N ARG A 183 -12.58 -4.56 0.94
CA ARG A 183 -11.19 -4.68 0.48
C ARG A 183 -10.19 -4.18 1.51
N THR A 184 -10.63 -3.98 2.75
CA THR A 184 -9.81 -3.48 3.85
C THR A 184 -9.64 -4.58 4.88
N PHE A 185 -8.40 -5.01 5.07
CA PHE A 185 -8.07 -6.14 5.93
C PHE A 185 -7.26 -5.68 7.15
N ASN A 186 -7.28 -6.46 8.23
CA ASN A 186 -6.44 -6.18 9.39
C ASN A 186 -5.06 -6.80 9.20
N TYR A 187 -4.02 -5.96 9.22
CA TYR A 187 -2.63 -6.37 9.16
C TYR A 187 -1.80 -5.57 10.18
N HIS A 188 -1.11 -6.27 11.08
CA HIS A 188 -0.38 -5.67 12.22
C HIS A 188 -1.21 -4.65 13.03
N GLY A 189 -2.48 -4.97 13.28
CA GLY A 189 -3.39 -4.12 14.07
C GLY A 189 -3.91 -2.90 13.30
N LYS A 190 -3.55 -2.73 12.03
CA LYS A 190 -3.97 -1.61 11.18
C LYS A 190 -4.93 -2.09 10.10
N LYS A 191 -5.85 -1.21 9.72
CA LYS A 191 -6.73 -1.41 8.56
C LYS A 191 -5.97 -1.02 7.29
N VAL A 192 -5.75 -1.98 6.40
CA VAL A 192 -4.99 -1.82 5.15
C VAL A 192 -5.90 -2.10 3.96
N GLU A 193 -5.99 -1.13 3.06
CA GLU A 193 -6.74 -1.27 1.81
C GLU A 193 -5.92 -2.04 0.78
N MET A 194 -6.53 -3.08 0.18
CA MET A 194 -5.88 -3.98 -0.78
C MET A 194 -6.59 -3.92 -2.13
N PHE A 195 -6.43 -2.82 -2.85
CA PHE A 195 -7.05 -2.62 -4.18
C PHE A 195 -6.31 -3.33 -5.31
N HIS A 196 -5.03 -3.62 -5.12
CA HIS A 196 -4.26 -4.44 -6.04
C HIS A 196 -4.79 -5.86 -6.01
N HIS A 197 -5.05 -6.43 -7.18
CA HIS A 197 -5.53 -7.79 -7.24
C HIS A 197 -5.13 -8.54 -8.50
N LEU A 198 -4.97 -9.85 -8.33
CA LEU A 198 -4.91 -10.80 -9.44
C LEU A 198 -6.31 -11.32 -9.75
N LYS A 199 -6.53 -11.71 -11.00
CA LYS A 199 -7.81 -12.21 -11.47
C LYS A 199 -7.64 -13.39 -12.43
N ILE A 200 -8.45 -14.42 -12.22
CA ILE A 200 -8.71 -15.48 -13.21
C ILE A 200 -10.19 -15.43 -13.56
N GLY A 201 -10.49 -15.52 -14.85
CA GLY A 201 -11.85 -15.50 -15.38
C GLY A 201 -12.56 -14.15 -15.27
N VAL A 202 -13.64 -14.05 -16.04
CA VAL A 202 -14.44 -12.83 -16.27
C VAL A 202 -15.91 -13.22 -16.16
N GLU A 203 -16.43 -13.47 -14.95
CA GLU A 203 -17.84 -13.84 -14.69
C GLU A 203 -18.13 -14.08 -13.18
N GLU A 204 -19.40 -14.19 -12.81
CA GLU A 204 -19.87 -14.56 -11.46
C GLU A 204 -19.72 -16.06 -11.14
N ASP A 205 -19.34 -16.89 -12.12
CA ASP A 205 -19.14 -18.33 -11.91
C ASP A 205 -17.90 -18.58 -11.04
N SER A 206 -18.13 -18.76 -9.74
CA SER A 206 -17.10 -19.10 -8.75
C SER A 206 -16.31 -20.38 -9.05
N LYS A 207 -16.77 -21.25 -9.96
CA LYS A 207 -16.00 -22.43 -10.40
C LYS A 207 -14.86 -22.05 -11.36
N LYS A 208 -14.95 -20.88 -11.99
CA LYS A 208 -14.02 -20.38 -13.02
C LYS A 208 -13.39 -19.04 -12.66
N THR A 209 -13.90 -18.35 -11.64
CA THR A 209 -13.42 -17.02 -11.27
C THR A 209 -12.87 -16.95 -9.86
N ILE A 210 -11.73 -16.26 -9.76
CA ILE A 210 -11.09 -15.96 -8.48
C ILE A 210 -10.46 -14.57 -8.54
N ARG A 211 -10.38 -13.92 -7.38
CA ARG A 211 -9.63 -12.69 -7.15
C ARG A 211 -8.70 -12.88 -5.97
N VAL A 212 -7.48 -12.39 -6.12
CA VAL A 212 -6.47 -12.40 -5.04
C VAL A 212 -6.15 -10.95 -4.71
N HIS A 213 -6.68 -10.44 -3.59
CA HIS A 213 -6.36 -9.09 -3.13
C HIS A 213 -5.10 -9.10 -2.27
N PHE A 214 -4.18 -8.19 -2.57
CA PHE A 214 -2.92 -8.13 -1.87
C PHE A 214 -2.41 -6.71 -1.64
N TYR A 215 -1.42 -6.61 -0.78
CA TYR A 215 -0.71 -5.39 -0.41
C TYR A 215 0.80 -5.62 -0.43
N TRP A 216 1.55 -4.61 -0.85
CA TRP A 216 3.00 -4.59 -0.71
C TRP A 216 3.39 -3.92 0.60
N ASP A 217 3.93 -4.69 1.54
CA ASP A 217 4.56 -4.13 2.73
C ASP A 217 6.00 -3.75 2.42
N ALA A 218 6.18 -2.47 2.10
CA ALA A 218 7.45 -1.81 1.89
C ALA A 218 8.46 -2.00 3.04
N ASN A 219 8.01 -2.01 4.30
CA ASN A 219 8.92 -2.05 5.44
C ASN A 219 9.51 -3.45 5.61
N HIS A 220 8.65 -4.47 5.55
CA HIS A 220 9.07 -5.86 5.72
C HIS A 220 9.46 -6.52 4.39
N HIS A 221 9.24 -5.84 3.27
CA HIS A 221 9.48 -6.35 1.92
C HIS A 221 8.71 -7.63 1.63
N LYS A 222 7.42 -7.64 2.00
CA LYS A 222 6.55 -8.82 1.86
C LYS A 222 5.29 -8.50 1.08
N ILE A 223 4.82 -9.49 0.32
CA ILE A 223 3.47 -9.50 -0.23
C ILE A 223 2.51 -10.00 0.85
N VAL A 224 1.47 -9.23 1.14
CA VAL A 224 0.43 -9.59 2.11
C VAL A 224 -0.85 -9.91 1.36
N ILE A 225 -1.36 -11.13 1.47
CA ILE A 225 -2.60 -11.55 0.80
C ILE A 225 -3.76 -11.49 1.79
N GLY A 226 -4.73 -10.62 1.51
CA GLY A 226 -5.92 -10.41 2.35
C GLY A 226 -7.14 -11.20 1.91
N HIS A 227 -7.24 -11.54 0.62
CA HIS A 227 -8.35 -12.32 0.06
C HIS A 227 -7.85 -13.20 -1.07
N CYS A 228 -8.32 -14.45 -1.15
CA CYS A 228 -8.03 -15.40 -2.22
C CYS A 228 -9.29 -16.22 -2.48
N GLY A 229 -10.24 -15.64 -3.20
CA GLY A 229 -11.59 -16.17 -3.23
C GLY A 229 -12.45 -15.61 -4.34
N LYS A 230 -13.77 -15.76 -4.21
CA LYS A 230 -14.76 -15.19 -5.13
C LYS A 230 -14.53 -13.69 -5.32
N HIS A 231 -15.01 -13.16 -6.44
CA HIS A 231 -15.03 -11.72 -6.65
C HIS A 231 -15.84 -11.03 -5.54
N LEU A 232 -15.22 -10.07 -4.85
CA LEU A 232 -15.92 -9.30 -3.81
C LEU A 232 -17.01 -8.44 -4.44
N PRO A 233 -18.14 -8.21 -3.73
CA PRO A 233 -19.22 -7.37 -4.22
C PRO A 233 -18.73 -6.02 -4.75
N VAL A 234 -19.37 -5.59 -5.83
CA VAL A 234 -19.25 -4.27 -6.44
C VAL A 234 -20.64 -3.63 -6.47
N PRO A 235 -20.75 -2.30 -6.51
CA PRO A 235 -22.05 -1.65 -6.63
C PRO A 235 -22.78 -2.17 -7.88
N SER A 236 -24.00 -2.68 -7.69
CA SER A 236 -24.90 -2.97 -8.80
C SER A 236 -25.15 -1.67 -9.56
N HIS A 237 -25.07 -1.73 -10.89
CA HIS A 237 -25.56 -0.64 -11.74
C HIS A 237 -27.08 -0.48 -11.61
#